data_AF-A9VQA2-F1
#
_entry.id   AF-A9VQA2-F1
#
_cell.length_a   1.000
_cell.length_b   1.000
_cell.length_c   1.000
_cell.angle_alpha   90.00
_cell.angle_beta   90.00
_cell.angle_gamma   90.00
#
_symmetry.space_group_name_H-M   'P 1'
#
loop_
_entity.id
_entity.type
_entity.pdbx_description
1 polymer ?
#
loop_
_entity_poly.entity_id
_entity_poly.type
_entity_poly.pdbx_seq_one_letter_code
_entity_poly.pdbx_strand_id
1 'polypeptide(L)'
;MKEIDPNFTYKESQEHYITHSVLQIGTNKIMIAEQAVDSTRPWQLSNSSSLCIQSKDFQTIEALYHNLIQHDEVYILTPFEKNSFSPGYAIVRDPFGIVIQLTVTKHDF
;
A
#
# COMPACT_ATOMS: atom_id res chain seq x y z
N MET A 1 15.23 -20.20 -8.21
CA MET A 1 15.65 -19.16 -7.26
C MET A 1 16.95 -18.58 -7.81
N LYS A 2 17.07 -17.27 -8.03
CA LYS A 2 18.38 -16.68 -8.35
C LYS A 2 19.29 -16.85 -7.13
N GLU A 3 20.53 -17.25 -7.34
CA GLU A 3 21.50 -17.44 -6.26
C GLU A 3 21.66 -16.15 -5.47
N ILE A 4 21.71 -16.28 -4.13
CA ILE A 4 22.02 -15.17 -3.22
C ILE A 4 23.47 -14.76 -3.51
N ASP A 5 23.73 -13.45 -3.60
CA ASP A 5 25.09 -12.94 -3.75
C ASP A 5 25.97 -13.51 -2.62
N PRO A 6 27.07 -14.22 -2.94
CA PRO A 6 27.92 -14.86 -1.93
C PRO A 6 28.57 -13.85 -0.97
N ASN A 7 28.57 -12.55 -1.30
CA ASN A 7 29.07 -11.48 -0.45
C ASN A 7 27.96 -10.79 0.36
N PHE A 8 26.71 -11.23 0.25
CA PHE A 8 25.61 -10.66 1.01
C PHE A 8 25.78 -10.96 2.51
N THR A 9 25.82 -9.90 3.31
CA THR A 9 25.86 -9.98 4.77
C THR A 9 24.73 -9.16 5.37
N TYR A 10 24.14 -9.63 6.45
CA TYR A 10 23.11 -8.93 7.22
C TYR A 10 23.49 -8.92 8.70
N LYS A 11 22.88 -8.03 9.49
CA LYS A 11 23.10 -7.98 10.93
C LYS A 11 22.31 -9.10 11.62
N GLU A 12 22.83 -9.62 12.73
CA GLU A 12 22.06 -10.51 13.62
C GLU A 12 20.67 -9.89 13.91
N SER A 13 19.60 -10.69 13.86
CA SER A 13 18.16 -10.33 13.90
C SER A 13 17.50 -9.86 12.59
N GLN A 14 18.24 -9.77 11.49
CA GLN A 14 17.71 -9.40 10.16
C GLN A 14 17.52 -10.58 9.20
N GLU A 15 17.63 -11.82 9.70
CA GLU A 15 17.54 -13.05 8.92
C GLU A 15 16.21 -13.17 8.15
N HIS A 16 15.15 -12.61 8.74
CA HIS A 16 13.79 -12.68 8.22
C HIS A 16 13.37 -11.40 7.51
N TYR A 17 14.27 -10.42 7.35
CA TYR A 17 13.90 -9.15 6.75
C TYR A 17 13.59 -9.30 5.27
N ILE A 18 12.51 -8.67 4.83
CA ILE A 18 12.25 -8.48 3.40
C ILE A 18 13.27 -7.47 2.86
N THR A 19 14.33 -7.98 2.23
CA THR A 19 15.37 -7.12 1.59
C THR A 19 14.88 -6.54 0.26
N HIS A 20 14.16 -7.34 -0.52
CA HIS A 20 13.62 -6.93 -1.81
C HIS A 20 12.34 -7.69 -2.12
N SER A 21 11.24 -6.95 -2.33
CA SER A 21 10.01 -7.49 -2.88
C SER A 21 9.37 -6.49 -3.82
N VAL A 22 8.68 -7.00 -4.85
CA VAL A 22 7.96 -6.17 -5.82
C VAL A 22 6.50 -6.63 -5.83
N LEU A 23 5.63 -5.77 -5.32
CA LEU A 23 4.20 -5.91 -5.44
C LEU A 23 3.76 -5.25 -6.75
N GLN A 24 3.07 -6.00 -7.60
CA GLN A 24 2.46 -5.45 -8.81
C GLN A 24 0.97 -5.20 -8.58
N ILE A 25 0.53 -3.97 -8.84
CA ILE A 25 -0.89 -3.56 -8.81
C ILE A 25 -1.25 -3.00 -10.18
N GLY A 26 -2.04 -3.77 -10.94
CA GLY A 26 -2.31 -3.46 -12.34
C GLY A 26 -1.02 -3.40 -13.15
N THR A 27 -0.73 -2.23 -13.73
CA THR A 27 0.50 -1.95 -14.48
C THR A 27 1.63 -1.37 -13.62
N ASN A 28 1.35 -0.97 -12.38
CA ASN A 28 2.31 -0.34 -11.48
C ASN A 28 3.06 -1.37 -10.65
N LYS A 29 4.30 -1.02 -10.27
CA LYS A 29 5.14 -1.82 -9.37
C LYS A 29 5.48 -0.99 -8.14
N ILE A 30 5.29 -1.58 -6.96
CA ILE A 30 5.64 -1.00 -5.66
C ILE A 30 6.67 -1.92 -5.03
N MET A 31 7.80 -1.35 -4.60
CA MET A 31 8.81 -2.09 -3.86
C MET A 31 8.51 -2.01 -2.37
N ILE A 32 8.56 -3.15 -1.68
CA ILE A 32 8.40 -3.22 -0.23
C ILE A 32 9.67 -3.86 0.35
N ALA A 33 10.25 -3.21 1.36
CA ALA A 33 11.42 -3.69 2.08
C ALA A 33 11.35 -3.24 3.54
N GLU A 34 11.86 -4.07 4.45
CA GLU A 34 11.91 -3.78 5.89
C GLU A 34 13.19 -3.03 6.28
N GLN A 35 14.20 -3.02 5.41
CA GLN A 35 15.41 -2.27 5.65
C GLN A 35 15.12 -0.77 5.64
N ALA A 36 15.44 -0.08 6.74
CA ALA A 36 15.31 1.37 6.83
C ALA A 36 16.19 2.04 5.76
N VAL A 37 15.55 2.68 4.79
CA VAL A 37 16.22 3.41 3.71
C VAL A 37 16.87 4.69 4.24
N ASP A 38 16.24 5.35 5.22
CA ASP A 38 16.78 6.50 5.94
C ASP A 38 17.14 6.07 7.37
N SER A 39 18.42 5.81 7.62
CA SER A 39 18.92 5.39 8.94
C SER A 39 19.21 6.57 9.88
N THR A 40 19.00 7.81 9.44
CA THR A 40 19.31 9.01 10.25
C THR A 40 18.18 9.38 11.21
N ARG A 41 17.00 8.79 11.00
CA ARG A 41 15.80 9.05 11.81
C ARG A 41 15.13 7.74 12.25
N PRO A 42 14.49 7.71 13.43
CA PRO A 42 13.71 6.56 13.84
C PRO A 42 12.50 6.36 12.93
N TRP A 43 12.01 5.12 12.86
CA TRP A 43 10.73 4.84 12.20
C TRP A 43 9.60 5.62 12.86
N GLN A 44 8.71 6.17 12.04
CA GLN A 44 7.53 6.90 12.49
C GLN A 44 6.36 6.60 11.57
N LEU A 45 5.22 6.28 12.18
CA LEU A 45 3.96 6.20 11.47
C LEU A 45 3.49 7.62 11.09
N SER A 46 3.12 7.83 9.83
CA SER A 46 2.69 9.14 9.31
C SER A 46 1.30 9.08 8.70
N ASN A 47 0.50 10.13 8.93
CA ASN A 47 -0.76 10.41 8.24
C ASN A 47 -0.63 11.54 7.20
N SER A 48 0.59 12.03 6.97
CA SER A 48 0.88 13.12 6.03
C SER A 48 1.17 12.61 4.61
N SER A 49 1.16 11.30 4.40
CA SER A 49 1.32 10.67 3.10
C SER A 49 0.34 9.52 2.95
N SER A 50 -0.13 9.28 1.73
CA SER A 50 -1.08 8.21 1.42
C SER A 50 -0.83 7.66 0.03
N LEU A 51 -1.20 6.39 -0.17
CA LEU A 51 -1.18 5.73 -1.47
C LEU A 51 -2.57 5.84 -2.10
N CYS A 52 -2.66 6.48 -3.26
CA CYS A 52 -3.92 6.53 -4.02
C CYS A 52 -3.93 5.47 -5.11
N ILE A 53 -4.90 4.56 -5.06
CA ILE A 53 -5.16 3.56 -6.11
C ILE A 53 -6.41 4.03 -6.87
N GLN A 54 -6.27 4.16 -8.18
CA GLN A 54 -7.31 4.70 -9.04
C GLN A 54 -7.59 3.79 -10.22
N SER A 55 -8.86 3.72 -10.62
CA SER A 55 -9.31 3.02 -11.83
C SER A 55 -10.56 3.69 -12.37
N LYS A 56 -10.77 3.63 -13.68
CA LYS A 56 -12.05 4.00 -14.31
C LYS A 56 -13.13 2.95 -14.10
N ASP A 57 -12.71 1.72 -13.82
CA ASP A 57 -13.61 0.62 -13.53
C ASP A 57 -14.08 0.70 -12.07
N PHE A 58 -15.38 0.98 -11.89
CA PHE A 58 -16.00 1.11 -10.58
C PHE A 58 -15.89 -0.19 -9.78
N GLN A 59 -16.16 -1.32 -10.43
CA GLN A 59 -16.20 -2.64 -9.83
C GLN A 59 -14.82 -3.03 -9.30
N THR A 60 -13.74 -2.66 -10.01
CA THR A 60 -12.36 -2.87 -9.53
C THR A 60 -12.12 -2.17 -8.20
N ILE A 61 -12.51 -0.90 -8.06
CA ILE A 61 -12.27 -0.13 -6.83
C ILE A 61 -13.18 -0.60 -5.69
N GLU A 62 -14.44 -0.89 -5.99
CA GLU A 62 -15.39 -1.45 -5.03
C GLU A 62 -14.93 -2.79 -4.47
N ALA A 63 -14.44 -3.69 -5.33
CA ALA A 63 -13.92 -4.99 -4.92
C ALA A 63 -12.67 -4.86 -4.03
N LEU A 64 -11.75 -3.95 -4.38
CA LEU A 64 -10.57 -3.67 -3.55
C LEU A 64 -10.96 -3.18 -2.16
N TYR A 65 -11.92 -2.25 -2.07
CA TYR A 65 -12.43 -1.77 -0.80
C TYR A 65 -13.01 -2.90 0.04
N HIS A 66 -13.94 -3.68 -0.53
CA HIS A 66 -14.60 -4.77 0.19
C HIS A 66 -13.63 -5.84 0.68
N ASN A 67 -12.60 -6.16 -0.10
CA ASN A 67 -11.55 -7.11 0.28
C ASN A 67 -10.68 -6.58 1.42
N LEU A 68 -10.30 -5.29 1.39
CA LEU A 68 -9.49 -4.68 2.43
C LEU A 68 -10.22 -4.68 3.78
N ILE A 69 -11.49 -4.30 3.80
CA ILE A 69 -12.26 -4.22 5.05
C ILE A 69 -12.65 -5.58 5.65
N GLN A 70 -12.33 -6.71 4.99
CA GLN A 70 -12.49 -8.04 5.60
C GLN A 70 -11.45 -8.30 6.70
N HIS A 71 -10.35 -7.54 6.75
CA HIS A 71 -9.32 -7.71 7.75
C HIS A 71 -9.64 -6.85 8.98
N ASP A 72 -9.78 -7.47 10.15
CA ASP A 72 -10.28 -6.81 11.38
C ASP A 72 -9.45 -5.60 11.84
N GLU A 73 -8.15 -5.59 11.53
CA GLU A 73 -7.24 -4.49 11.87
C GLU A 73 -7.28 -3.32 10.87
N VAL A 74 -8.04 -3.44 9.78
CA VAL A 74 -8.22 -2.32 8.83
C VAL A 74 -9.19 -1.31 9.42
N TYR A 75 -8.74 -0.06 9.50
CA TYR A 75 -9.55 1.05 9.98
C TYR A 75 -10.15 1.83 8.81
N ILE A 76 -11.48 1.97 8.79
CA ILE A 76 -12.19 2.76 7.78
C ILE A 76 -12.19 4.23 8.20
N LEU A 77 -11.46 5.09 7.49
CA LEU A 77 -11.47 6.55 7.70
C LEU A 77 -12.62 7.21 6.96
N THR A 78 -12.94 6.69 5.77
CA THR A 78 -14.06 7.15 4.95
C THR A 78 -14.64 5.94 4.23
N PRO A 79 -15.93 5.61 4.45
CA PRO A 79 -16.56 4.49 3.77
C PRO A 79 -16.64 4.73 2.26
N PHE A 80 -16.80 3.65 1.48
CA PHE A 80 -16.88 3.75 0.03
C PHE A 80 -18.19 4.39 -0.42
N GLU A 81 -18.11 5.66 -0.81
CA GLU A 81 -19.26 6.48 -1.17
C GLU A 81 -18.95 7.38 -2.36
N LYS A 82 -20.01 7.81 -3.07
CA LYS A 82 -19.90 8.83 -4.11
C LYS A 82 -19.66 10.20 -3.47
N ASN A 83 -18.80 11.01 -4.08
CA ASN A 83 -18.62 12.42 -3.69
C ASN A 83 -18.62 13.36 -4.90
N SER A 84 -18.24 14.62 -4.69
CA SER A 84 -18.26 15.65 -5.74
C SER A 84 -17.33 15.36 -6.92
N PHE A 85 -16.21 14.66 -6.70
CA PHE A 85 -15.19 14.42 -7.73
C PHE A 85 -15.14 12.97 -8.21
N SER A 86 -15.63 12.01 -7.42
CA SER A 86 -15.55 10.57 -7.70
C SER A 86 -16.92 9.89 -7.63
N PRO A 87 -17.25 8.98 -8.58
CA PRO A 87 -18.40 8.09 -8.45
C PRO A 87 -18.30 7.12 -7.27
N GLY A 88 -17.09 6.83 -6.79
CA GLY A 88 -16.84 5.97 -5.62
C GLY A 88 -15.47 6.28 -5.00
N TYR A 89 -15.46 6.64 -3.72
CA TYR A 89 -14.27 7.05 -3.00
C TYR A 89 -14.29 6.49 -1.59
N ALA A 90 -13.16 5.91 -1.15
CA ALA A 90 -12.96 5.47 0.22
C ALA A 90 -11.55 5.82 0.70
N ILE A 91 -11.39 5.87 2.01
CA ILE A 91 -10.08 5.96 2.67
C ILE A 91 -10.04 4.91 3.77
N VAL A 92 -9.03 4.05 3.72
CA VAL A 92 -8.75 3.07 4.78
C VAL A 92 -7.32 3.22 5.26
N ARG A 93 -7.06 2.76 6.48
CA ARG A 93 -5.71 2.58 7.01
C ARG A 93 -5.51 1.11 7.31
N ASP A 94 -4.45 0.55 6.72
CA ASP A 94 -4.10 -0.85 6.91
C ASP A 94 -3.46 -1.12 8.28
N PRO A 95 -3.19 -2.39 8.65
CA PRO A 95 -2.59 -2.74 9.94
C PRO A 95 -1.16 -2.20 10.13
N PHE A 96 -0.45 -1.92 9.04
CA PHE A 96 0.89 -1.32 9.05
C PHE A 96 0.83 0.23 9.13
N GLY A 97 -0.38 0.78 9.14
CA GLY A 97 -0.69 2.20 9.23
C GLY A 97 -0.56 2.98 7.92
N ILE A 98 -0.46 2.29 6.78
CA ILE A 98 -0.50 2.91 5.44
C ILE A 98 -1.92 3.41 5.18
N VAL A 99 -2.04 4.71 4.86
CA VAL A 99 -3.31 5.29 4.42
C VAL A 99 -3.49 5.04 2.93
N ILE A 100 -4.55 4.34 2.55
CA ILE A 100 -4.88 3.98 1.17
C ILE A 100 -6.16 4.70 0.76
N GLN A 101 -6.07 5.49 -0.31
CA GLN A 101 -7.23 6.09 -0.97
C GLN A 101 -7.65 5.23 -2.16
N LEU A 102 -8.93 4.91 -2.24
CA LEU A 102 -9.52 4.11 -3.30
C LEU A 102 -10.45 5.01 -4.11
N THR A 103 -10.12 5.26 -5.38
CA THR A 103 -10.83 6.25 -6.19
C THR A 103 -11.27 5.69 -7.54
N VAL A 104 -12.58 5.73 -7.79
CA VAL A 104 -13.11 5.61 -9.15
C VAL A 104 -12.83 6.93 -9.88
N THR A 105 -11.82 6.95 -10.75
CA THR A 105 -11.41 8.17 -11.43
C THR A 105 -12.30 8.46 -12.65
N LYS A 106 -12.51 9.74 -12.91
CA LYS A 106 -13.09 10.24 -14.18
C LYS A 106 -12.01 10.78 -15.13
N HIS A 107 -10.76 10.82 -14.70
CA HIS A 107 -9.66 11.35 -15.49
C HIS A 107 -9.16 10.30 -16.50
N ASP A 108 -8.77 10.78 -17.67
CA ASP A 108 -8.00 10.02 -18.65
C ASP A 108 -6.50 10.21 -18.33
N PHE A 109 -5.78 9.12 -18.15
CA PHE A 109 -4.32 9.09 -17.94
C PHE A 109 -3.66 8.26 -19.05
#